data_AF-A0A956FMB2-F1
#
_entry.id   AF-A0A956FMB2-F1
#
_cell.length_a   1.000
_cell.length_b   1.000
_cell.length_c   1.000
_cell.angle_alpha   90.00
_cell.angle_beta   90.00
_cell.angle_gamma   90.00
#
_symmetry.space_group_name_H-M   'P 1'
#
loop_
_entity.id
_entity.type
_entity.pdbx_description
1 polymer ?
#
loop_
_entity_poly.entity_id
_entity_poly.type
_entity_poly.pdbx_seq_one_letter_code
_entity_poly.pdbx_strand_id
1 'polypeptide(L)'
;MRTLTIIPATVLAAVLALPLPSARAEDPERVVMKLDEFLKLYEAGKEKEVEAPRDHALASARYTGKVLIEDGVPHAATFTAKMHVEVLRKKGWVRVPVLPATVALQSATIDGKEASVVIENDYYTLVTDRRGAFDLQLSFAAGVTTAQGRSSLSFDLAPSGATELSLAVPADQDLDFTVANARLKSDKVVGSDRVVEATLPATGALSVSWQVEIPESAKQDARIYTEVYTLVGIGDGLLRTTTTIQDTILFAGVNTLRFSLPKDMTLLDVTGSGIRDWNQKDGTLEVVLNYAAEGSYSLQLQMEKVVGEKSQDLQAPVVVPLGVERAKGWVGVEARGNLEVGAGEVKDATSVDVRSLPAAILGITDQPVVLGYKYLGAEPTIPLEVSQHAEVDVLVTLLDETRARTMWTRQGRRLTSVKYRIRNNRRQFLRLELPAGAELWSASVGGRAVQPAKASDGRVMVPLLRSQNTGGSLAAFDVEVVYVESSDATADNGRGHFSASLPKPDAPSTYVAWTVYSPERAKIRKRSYDGTLRHVEFLSNPIPSEDYYYIETETPEYAQQAMGQADSGGLGSGAVPVPVSLPIQGEPVEFEKLLALDEDLTVEFDYRGLRN
;
A
#
# COMPACT_ATOMS: atom_id res chain seq x y z
N MET A 1 42.45 -49.67 80.51
CA MET A 1 43.40 -48.54 80.34
C MET A 1 42.62 -47.30 80.74
N ARG A 2 42.63 -47.00 82.05
CA ARG A 2 43.49 -46.02 82.76
C ARG A 2 42.88 -44.63 82.67
N THR A 3 42.53 -43.90 83.73
CA THR A 3 42.49 -44.04 85.21
C THR A 3 41.85 -42.69 85.67
N LEU A 4 40.90 -42.64 86.61
CA LEU A 4 41.09 -42.25 88.04
C LEU A 4 41.96 -40.97 88.21
N THR A 5 41.67 -39.91 88.99
CA THR A 5 40.71 -39.61 90.08
C THR A 5 41.06 -38.20 90.62
N ILE A 6 40.15 -37.58 91.39
CA ILE A 6 40.37 -36.77 92.62
C ILE A 6 41.12 -35.40 92.53
N ILE A 7 40.35 -34.30 92.68
CA ILE A 7 40.32 -33.23 93.74
C ILE A 7 41.58 -33.09 94.67
N PRO A 8 41.89 -32.01 95.44
CA PRO A 8 41.52 -30.57 95.48
C PRO A 8 42.75 -29.61 95.53
N ALA A 9 42.45 -28.34 95.83
CA ALA A 9 43.10 -27.51 96.86
C ALA A 9 44.03 -26.40 96.33
N THR A 10 43.65 -25.12 96.38
CA THR A 10 43.55 -24.17 97.53
C THR A 10 44.66 -23.12 97.37
N VAL A 11 44.40 -21.91 97.88
CA VAL A 11 45.34 -20.81 98.19
C VAL A 11 45.47 -19.78 97.05
N LEU A 12 44.74 -18.65 97.05
CA LEU A 12 44.65 -17.52 98.01
C LEU A 12 45.90 -16.62 98.02
N ALA A 13 45.76 -15.43 97.43
CA ALA A 13 46.45 -14.19 97.80
C ALA A 13 45.58 -13.04 97.25
N ALA A 14 44.77 -12.32 98.04
CA ALA A 14 45.13 -11.28 99.01
C ALA A 14 46.07 -10.24 98.35
N VAL A 15 45.69 -8.97 98.19
CA VAL A 15 45.74 -7.97 99.29
C VAL A 15 45.15 -6.62 98.80
N LEU A 16 44.31 -6.02 99.66
CA LEU A 16 44.04 -4.59 99.98
C LEU A 16 44.11 -3.50 98.88
N ALA A 17 43.32 -2.42 98.87
CA ALA A 17 42.14 -1.94 99.59
C ALA A 17 41.86 -0.53 99.06
N LEU A 18 40.62 -0.20 98.66
CA LEU A 18 40.07 1.16 98.66
C LEU A 18 38.54 1.03 98.84
N PRO A 19 37.88 1.86 99.67
CA PRO A 19 36.45 1.75 99.93
C PRO A 19 35.63 2.28 98.75
N LEU A 20 34.71 1.45 98.24
CA LEU A 20 33.68 1.86 97.28
C LEU A 20 32.62 2.71 97.99
N PRO A 21 32.19 3.85 97.42
CA PRO A 21 31.04 4.59 97.90
C PRO A 21 29.75 3.81 97.60
N SER A 22 28.85 3.80 98.58
CA SER A 22 27.50 3.26 98.50
C SER A 22 26.70 3.94 97.38
N ALA A 23 26.56 3.31 96.22
CA ALA A 23 25.56 3.67 95.21
C ALA A 23 24.37 2.73 95.35
N ARG A 24 23.31 3.26 95.98
CA ARG A 24 21.99 2.67 96.09
C ARG A 24 21.44 2.43 94.68
N ALA A 25 20.88 1.25 94.41
CA ALA A 25 20.17 0.97 93.16
C ALA A 25 19.07 2.03 92.97
N GLU A 26 19.13 2.75 91.85
CA GLU A 26 18.14 3.76 91.47
C GLU A 26 16.77 3.09 91.26
N ASP A 27 15.75 3.66 91.89
CA ASP A 27 14.34 3.37 91.63
C ASP A 27 14.05 3.47 90.13
N PRO A 28 13.23 2.58 89.52
CA PRO A 28 12.84 2.74 88.13
C PRO A 28 12.20 4.12 87.95
N GLU A 29 12.80 4.95 87.09
CA GLU A 29 12.35 6.31 86.77
C GLU A 29 10.83 6.30 86.54
N ARG A 30 10.09 6.92 87.46
CA ARG A 30 8.67 7.18 87.26
C ARG A 30 8.54 8.20 86.13
N VAL A 31 8.19 7.73 84.94
CA VAL A 31 7.77 8.60 83.85
C VAL A 31 6.42 9.22 84.24
N VAL A 32 6.44 10.49 84.67
CA VAL A 32 5.23 11.26 84.97
C VAL A 32 4.85 12.03 83.71
N MET A 33 3.80 11.58 83.04
CA MET A 33 3.24 12.20 81.84
C MET A 33 1.92 12.91 82.18
N LYS A 34 1.64 14.05 81.55
CA LYS A 34 0.32 14.69 81.68
C LYS A 34 -0.74 13.81 81.00
N LEU A 35 -1.93 13.70 81.60
CA LEU A 35 -3.03 12.88 81.06
C LEU A 35 -3.31 13.18 79.57
N ASP A 36 -3.19 14.45 79.18
CA ASP A 36 -3.41 14.92 77.82
C ASP A 36 -2.36 14.36 76.83
N GLU A 37 -1.10 14.25 77.27
CA GLU A 37 0.00 13.66 76.50
C GLU A 37 -0.13 12.14 76.43
N PHE A 38 -0.57 11.51 77.52
CA PHE A 38 -0.87 10.08 77.56
C PHE A 38 -2.02 9.74 76.62
N LEU A 39 -3.09 10.53 76.63
CA LEU A 39 -4.23 10.34 75.72
C LEU A 39 -3.83 10.54 74.27
N LYS A 40 -2.97 11.52 73.95
CA LYS A 40 -2.43 11.70 72.60
C LYS A 40 -1.59 10.49 72.14
N LEU A 41 -0.71 9.97 72.99
CA LEU A 41 0.11 8.80 72.65
C LEU A 41 -0.71 7.50 72.62
N TYR A 42 -1.74 7.39 73.47
CA TYR A 42 -2.68 6.28 73.48
C TYR A 42 -3.56 6.28 72.23
N GLU A 43 -4.03 7.44 71.77
CA GLU A 43 -4.76 7.56 70.50
C GLU A 43 -3.84 7.38 69.28
N ALA A 44 -2.61 7.89 69.32
CA ALA A 44 -1.63 7.69 68.27
C ALA A 44 -1.12 6.24 68.18
N GLY A 45 -1.12 5.51 69.30
CA GLY A 45 -0.74 4.11 69.41
C GLY A 45 -1.88 3.11 69.22
N LYS A 46 -3.14 3.57 69.13
CA LYS A 46 -4.23 2.73 68.62
C LYS A 46 -3.92 2.41 67.17
N GLU A 47 -3.65 1.14 66.87
CA GLU A 47 -3.66 0.64 65.51
C GLU A 47 -4.96 1.13 64.85
N LYS A 48 -4.82 1.98 63.82
CA LYS A 48 -5.96 2.33 62.98
C LYS A 48 -6.47 1.03 62.41
N GLU A 49 -7.67 0.63 62.85
CA GLU A 49 -8.32 -0.60 62.42
C GLU A 49 -8.38 -0.52 60.88
N VAL A 50 -7.54 -1.30 60.19
CA VAL A 50 -7.52 -1.29 58.73
C VAL A 50 -8.87 -1.82 58.29
N GLU A 51 -9.71 -0.92 57.79
CA GLU A 51 -10.98 -1.25 57.18
C GLU A 51 -10.71 -1.88 55.81
N ALA A 52 -11.41 -2.97 55.52
CA ALA A 52 -11.30 -3.60 54.23
C ALA A 52 -11.72 -2.59 53.14
N PRO A 53 -11.01 -2.53 51.99
CA PRO A 53 -11.32 -1.58 50.92
C PRO A 53 -12.72 -1.80 50.31
N ARG A 54 -13.35 -2.93 50.61
CA ARG A 54 -14.76 -3.24 50.34
C ARG A 54 -15.37 -3.94 51.54
N ASP A 55 -16.67 -3.78 51.71
CA ASP A 55 -17.41 -4.43 52.80
C ASP A 55 -17.70 -5.91 52.54
N HIS A 56 -17.74 -6.31 51.27
CA HIS A 56 -18.03 -7.67 50.83
C HIS A 56 -17.36 -8.01 49.49
N ALA A 57 -17.32 -9.30 49.18
CA ALA A 57 -17.02 -9.84 47.86
C ALA A 57 -17.94 -11.04 47.56
N LEU A 58 -18.24 -11.26 46.28
CA LEU A 58 -18.81 -12.50 45.78
C LEU A 58 -17.68 -13.29 45.12
N ALA A 59 -17.17 -14.32 45.78
CA ALA A 59 -16.01 -15.06 45.27
C ALA A 59 -16.39 -15.92 44.05
N SER A 60 -17.57 -16.53 44.07
CA SER A 60 -18.11 -17.32 42.96
C SER A 60 -19.63 -17.33 42.96
N ALA A 61 -20.21 -17.56 41.78
CA ALA A 61 -21.63 -17.78 41.58
C ALA A 61 -21.86 -18.92 40.57
N ARG A 62 -22.55 -19.98 41.02
CA ARG A 62 -22.95 -21.10 40.16
C ARG A 62 -24.46 -21.09 39.99
N TYR A 63 -24.91 -21.01 38.74
CA TYR A 63 -26.31 -21.04 38.34
C TYR A 63 -26.64 -22.40 37.73
N THR A 64 -27.51 -23.16 38.39
CA THR A 64 -28.06 -24.41 37.84
C THR A 64 -29.53 -24.20 37.53
N GLY A 65 -29.90 -24.27 36.26
CA GLY A 65 -31.26 -24.00 35.80
C GLY A 65 -31.89 -25.14 35.00
N LYS A 66 -33.22 -25.15 34.96
CA LYS A 66 -34.03 -26.01 34.10
C LYS A 66 -35.13 -25.20 33.43
N VAL A 67 -35.21 -25.29 32.11
CA VAL A 67 -36.26 -24.69 31.30
C VAL A 67 -37.58 -25.43 31.50
N LEU A 68 -38.65 -24.66 31.66
CA LEU A 68 -40.03 -25.13 31.73
C LEU A 68 -40.69 -24.94 30.38
N ILE A 69 -41.36 -26.00 29.93
CA ILE A 69 -42.06 -26.06 28.65
C ILE A 69 -43.55 -26.27 28.94
N GLU A 70 -44.39 -25.45 28.34
CA GLU A 70 -45.85 -25.57 28.38
C GLU A 70 -46.35 -25.59 26.93
N ASP A 71 -47.21 -26.55 26.60
CA ASP A 71 -47.71 -26.78 25.23
C ASP A 71 -46.61 -26.83 24.14
N GLY A 72 -45.45 -27.39 24.49
CA GLY A 72 -44.30 -27.50 23.58
C GLY A 72 -43.49 -26.20 23.41
N VAL A 73 -43.85 -25.12 24.09
CA VAL A 73 -43.16 -23.82 24.03
C VAL A 73 -42.43 -23.52 25.34
N PRO A 74 -41.11 -23.24 25.31
CA PRO A 74 -40.39 -22.72 26.48
C PRO A 74 -40.93 -21.35 26.90
N HIS A 75 -41.34 -21.21 28.17
CA HIS A 75 -41.90 -19.95 28.70
C HIS A 75 -41.13 -19.39 29.89
N ALA A 76 -40.47 -20.23 30.69
CA ALA A 76 -39.68 -19.81 31.84
C ALA A 76 -38.52 -20.78 32.11
N ALA A 77 -37.57 -20.38 32.94
CA ALA A 77 -36.53 -21.25 33.48
C ALA A 77 -36.42 -21.03 34.98
N THR A 78 -36.38 -22.13 35.73
CA THR A 78 -36.13 -22.10 37.17
C THR A 78 -34.64 -22.28 37.42
N PHE A 79 -34.09 -21.53 38.36
CA PHE A 79 -32.67 -21.53 38.70
C PHE A 79 -32.48 -21.72 40.20
N THR A 80 -31.43 -22.46 40.55
CA THR A 80 -30.76 -22.41 41.84
C THR A 80 -29.40 -21.76 41.66
N ALA A 81 -29.21 -20.58 42.26
CA ALA A 81 -27.89 -19.96 42.37
C ALA A 81 -27.26 -20.29 43.71
N LYS A 82 -26.02 -20.79 43.68
CA LYS A 82 -25.16 -20.94 44.86
C LYS A 82 -24.05 -19.91 44.75
N MET A 83 -24.02 -18.97 45.68
CA MET A 83 -23.07 -17.86 45.69
C MET A 83 -22.21 -17.92 46.94
N HIS A 84 -20.89 -17.86 46.76
CA HIS A 84 -19.96 -17.79 47.86
C HIS A 84 -19.73 -16.33 48.24
N VAL A 85 -20.33 -15.90 49.36
CA VAL A 85 -20.29 -14.52 49.85
C VAL A 85 -19.21 -14.41 50.92
N GLU A 86 -18.33 -13.42 50.78
CA GLU A 86 -17.35 -13.08 51.81
C GLU A 86 -17.65 -11.70 52.39
N VAL A 87 -17.98 -11.64 53.68
CA VAL A 87 -18.17 -10.37 54.39
C VAL A 87 -16.86 -9.94 55.03
N LEU A 88 -16.28 -8.88 54.48
CA LEU A 88 -14.98 -8.33 54.84
C LEU A 88 -15.08 -7.27 55.94
N ARG A 89 -16.27 -6.66 56.11
CA ARG A 89 -16.53 -5.69 57.18
C ARG A 89 -16.48 -6.37 58.55
N LYS A 90 -15.65 -5.85 59.46
CA LYS A 90 -15.44 -6.41 60.82
C LYS A 90 -16.64 -6.24 61.76
N LYS A 91 -17.42 -5.16 61.64
CA LYS A 91 -18.56 -4.80 62.54
C LYS A 91 -19.73 -4.22 61.75
N GLY A 92 -20.97 -4.34 62.26
CA GLY A 92 -22.17 -3.77 61.65
C GLY A 92 -22.83 -4.61 60.52
N TRP A 93 -23.91 -4.12 59.94
CA TRP A 93 -24.60 -4.83 58.84
C TRP A 93 -23.94 -4.52 57.49
N VAL A 94 -24.02 -5.47 56.56
CA VAL A 94 -23.53 -5.37 55.19
C VAL A 94 -24.66 -5.68 54.21
N ARG A 95 -24.62 -4.99 53.08
CA ARG A 95 -25.59 -5.07 51.99
C ARG A 95 -24.87 -5.67 50.78
N VAL A 96 -25.33 -6.81 50.29
CA VAL A 96 -24.70 -7.52 49.16
C VAL A 96 -25.71 -7.68 48.02
N PRO A 97 -25.56 -7.00 46.87
CA PRO A 97 -26.42 -7.22 45.71
C PRO A 97 -26.14 -8.61 45.13
N VAL A 98 -27.17 -9.43 44.98
CA VAL A 98 -27.00 -10.86 44.66
C VAL A 98 -27.74 -11.31 43.41
N LEU A 99 -28.82 -10.64 43.04
CA LEU A 99 -29.64 -10.99 41.88
C LEU A 99 -30.43 -9.77 41.40
N PRO A 100 -30.59 -9.53 40.09
CA PRO A 100 -31.40 -8.41 39.61
C PRO A 100 -32.88 -8.63 39.94
N ALA A 101 -33.63 -7.54 40.16
CA ALA A 101 -35.07 -7.57 40.42
C ALA A 101 -35.91 -7.82 39.16
N THR A 102 -35.27 -8.05 38.01
CA THR A 102 -35.90 -8.44 36.73
C THR A 102 -36.26 -9.92 36.67
N VAL A 103 -35.73 -10.74 37.59
CA VAL A 103 -36.12 -12.15 37.76
C VAL A 103 -37.01 -12.31 38.99
N ALA A 104 -37.80 -13.38 39.05
CA ALA A 104 -38.70 -13.64 40.17
C ALA A 104 -38.01 -14.49 41.25
N LEU A 105 -37.55 -13.85 42.33
CA LEU A 105 -36.98 -14.56 43.49
C LEU A 105 -38.05 -15.35 44.24
N GLN A 106 -37.82 -16.65 44.42
CA GLN A 106 -38.71 -17.56 45.16
C GLN A 106 -38.24 -17.78 46.60
N SER A 107 -36.94 -17.95 46.81
CA SER A 107 -36.36 -18.10 48.15
C SER A 107 -34.91 -17.66 48.19
N ALA A 108 -34.47 -17.22 49.37
CA ALA A 108 -33.08 -16.93 49.68
C ALA A 108 -32.74 -17.54 51.04
N THR A 109 -31.70 -18.38 51.09
CA THR A 109 -31.33 -19.09 52.31
C THR A 109 -29.83 -19.08 52.56
N ILE A 110 -29.46 -19.01 53.83
CA ILE A 110 -28.09 -19.18 54.32
C ILE A 110 -28.14 -20.35 55.32
N ASP A 111 -27.35 -21.39 55.07
CA ASP A 111 -27.37 -22.65 55.84
C ASP A 111 -28.79 -23.23 56.02
N GLY A 112 -29.61 -23.13 54.99
CA GLY A 112 -31.00 -23.63 54.97
C GLY A 112 -32.00 -22.79 55.77
N LYS A 113 -31.59 -21.66 56.36
CA LYS A 113 -32.48 -20.70 57.03
C LYS A 113 -32.76 -19.51 56.11
N GLU A 114 -33.96 -18.97 56.17
CA GLU A 114 -34.37 -17.82 55.37
C GLU A 114 -33.47 -16.61 55.64
N ALA A 115 -32.99 -15.98 54.57
CA ALA A 115 -32.11 -14.83 54.62
C ALA A 115 -32.91 -13.55 54.38
N SER A 116 -32.57 -12.48 55.09
CA SER A 116 -33.21 -11.18 54.88
C SER A 116 -32.76 -10.57 53.56
N VAL A 117 -33.70 -10.33 52.65
CA VAL A 117 -33.44 -9.72 51.34
C VAL A 117 -34.34 -8.51 51.17
N VAL A 118 -33.78 -7.41 50.66
CA VAL A 118 -34.54 -6.20 50.27
C VAL A 118 -34.24 -5.88 48.81
N ILE A 119 -35.10 -5.11 48.15
CA ILE A 119 -34.83 -4.61 46.79
C ILE A 119 -34.21 -3.22 46.92
N GLU A 120 -33.01 -3.03 46.36
CA GLU A 120 -32.35 -1.74 46.25
C GLU A 120 -31.59 -1.64 44.92
N ASN A 121 -31.65 -0.48 44.27
CA ASN A 121 -31.00 -0.21 42.98
C ASN A 121 -31.29 -1.31 41.94
N ASP A 122 -32.54 -1.76 41.87
CA ASP A 122 -33.01 -2.83 40.97
C ASP A 122 -32.36 -4.21 41.20
N TYR A 123 -31.83 -4.45 42.41
CA TYR A 123 -31.28 -5.75 42.82
C TYR A 123 -31.92 -6.24 44.13
N TYR A 124 -32.20 -7.55 44.18
CA TYR A 124 -32.29 -8.28 45.43
C TYR A 124 -30.94 -8.19 46.14
N THR A 125 -30.97 -7.61 47.33
CA THR A 125 -29.81 -7.27 48.14
C THR A 125 -29.91 -7.97 49.50
N LEU A 126 -28.93 -8.80 49.80
CA LEU A 126 -28.81 -9.51 51.07
C LEU A 126 -28.49 -8.52 52.21
N VAL A 127 -29.38 -8.56 53.20
CA VAL A 127 -29.41 -8.05 54.58
C VAL A 127 -28.63 -8.84 55.63
N THR A 128 -27.32 -8.67 55.88
CA THR A 128 -26.65 -9.56 56.86
C THR A 128 -25.60 -8.93 57.77
N ASP A 129 -25.52 -9.42 59.01
CA ASP A 129 -24.46 -9.16 59.99
C ASP A 129 -23.48 -10.33 60.15
N ARG A 130 -23.67 -11.42 59.39
CA ARG A 130 -22.76 -12.57 59.34
C ARG A 130 -21.37 -12.14 58.86
N ARG A 131 -20.33 -12.79 59.40
CA ARG A 131 -18.92 -12.49 59.12
C ARG A 131 -18.24 -13.64 58.40
N GLY A 132 -17.20 -13.30 57.63
CA GLY A 132 -16.41 -14.26 56.89
C GLY A 132 -17.18 -14.84 55.70
N ALA A 133 -16.73 -16.00 55.25
CA ALA A 133 -17.26 -16.68 54.08
C ALA A 133 -18.48 -17.57 54.42
N PHE A 134 -19.51 -17.51 53.59
CA PHE A 134 -20.68 -18.40 53.66
C PHE A 134 -21.35 -18.55 52.29
N ASP A 135 -22.14 -19.61 52.15
CA ASP A 135 -22.90 -19.86 50.92
C ASP A 135 -24.32 -19.30 51.04
N LEU A 136 -24.68 -18.45 50.09
CA LEU A 136 -26.05 -18.01 49.87
C LEU A 136 -26.66 -18.85 48.74
N GLN A 137 -27.79 -19.49 49.02
CA GLN A 137 -28.56 -20.21 48.02
C GLN A 137 -29.83 -19.44 47.69
N LEU A 138 -30.01 -19.12 46.41
CA LEU A 138 -31.18 -18.45 45.86
C LEU A 138 -31.93 -19.39 44.92
N SER A 139 -33.24 -19.46 45.04
CA SER A 139 -34.10 -20.07 44.02
C SER A 139 -34.94 -18.99 43.36
N PHE A 140 -34.96 -18.96 42.03
CA PHE A 140 -35.66 -17.92 41.27
C PHE A 140 -36.12 -18.43 39.89
N ALA A 141 -36.98 -17.67 39.23
CA ALA A 141 -37.40 -17.94 37.86
C ALA A 141 -37.06 -16.75 36.94
N ALA A 142 -36.60 -17.05 35.72
CA ALA A 142 -36.36 -16.08 34.65
C ALA A 142 -37.29 -16.39 33.46
N GLY A 143 -37.75 -15.35 32.78
CA GLY A 143 -38.59 -15.50 31.59
C GLY A 143 -37.80 -16.05 30.39
N VAL A 144 -38.43 -16.90 29.60
CA VAL A 144 -37.90 -17.37 28.30
C VAL A 144 -38.74 -16.75 27.20
N THR A 145 -38.09 -16.14 26.22
CA THR A 145 -38.75 -15.60 25.02
C THR A 145 -38.44 -16.47 23.83
N THR A 146 -39.47 -16.84 23.07
CA THR A 146 -39.35 -17.63 21.84
C THR A 146 -39.85 -16.82 20.64
N ALA A 147 -39.00 -16.65 19.64
CA ALA A 147 -39.32 -15.97 18.39
C ALA A 147 -38.68 -16.69 17.20
N GLN A 148 -39.44 -16.91 16.13
CA GLN A 148 -38.95 -17.55 14.90
C GLN A 148 -38.19 -18.87 15.13
N GLY A 149 -38.64 -19.70 16.08
CA GLY A 149 -38.01 -20.99 16.38
C GLY A 149 -36.74 -20.92 17.24
N ARG A 150 -36.34 -19.73 17.70
CA ARG A 150 -35.24 -19.54 18.65
C ARG A 150 -35.80 -19.13 20.01
N SER A 151 -35.44 -19.88 21.04
CA SER A 151 -35.73 -19.55 22.44
C SER A 151 -34.52 -18.87 23.08
N SER A 152 -34.76 -17.97 24.02
CA SER A 152 -33.70 -17.24 24.72
C SER A 152 -34.12 -16.82 26.12
N LEU A 153 -33.14 -16.73 27.02
CA LEU A 153 -33.28 -16.11 28.33
C LEU A 153 -32.10 -15.18 28.60
N SER A 154 -32.34 -14.12 29.36
CA SER A 154 -31.28 -13.21 29.77
C SER A 154 -31.57 -12.54 31.10
N PHE A 155 -30.56 -12.38 31.94
CA PHE A 155 -30.60 -11.56 33.14
C PHE A 155 -29.19 -11.07 33.53
N ASP A 156 -29.12 -9.97 34.27
CA ASP A 156 -27.85 -9.40 34.72
C ASP A 156 -27.21 -10.26 35.82
N LEU A 157 -25.88 -10.36 35.79
CA LEU A 157 -25.09 -11.09 36.76
C LEU A 157 -24.62 -10.15 37.87
N ALA A 158 -24.75 -10.60 39.12
CA ALA A 158 -24.07 -9.93 40.23
C ALA A 158 -22.53 -10.07 40.05
N PRO A 159 -21.76 -8.99 40.20
CA PRO A 159 -20.30 -9.04 40.03
C PRO A 159 -19.65 -10.08 40.96
N SER A 160 -19.05 -11.13 40.40
CA SER A 160 -18.43 -12.22 41.17
C SER A 160 -17.09 -12.66 40.59
N GLY A 161 -16.20 -13.24 41.41
CA GLY A 161 -14.86 -13.66 40.98
C GLY A 161 -14.85 -14.78 39.93
N ALA A 162 -15.88 -15.64 39.93
CA ALA A 162 -16.07 -16.73 38.97
C ALA A 162 -17.55 -17.04 38.77
N THR A 163 -17.98 -17.15 37.51
CA THR A 163 -19.38 -17.45 37.16
C THR A 163 -19.48 -18.74 36.34
N GLU A 164 -20.32 -19.66 36.79
CA GLU A 164 -20.61 -20.91 36.09
C GLU A 164 -22.11 -21.08 35.84
N LEU A 165 -22.46 -21.60 34.67
CA LEU A 165 -23.82 -21.92 34.26
C LEU A 165 -23.93 -23.41 33.92
N SER A 166 -25.01 -24.03 34.36
CA SER A 166 -25.53 -25.31 33.87
C SER A 166 -27.02 -25.15 33.61
N LEU A 167 -27.46 -25.17 32.35
CA LEU A 167 -28.87 -25.05 31.97
C LEU A 167 -29.34 -26.34 31.28
N ALA A 168 -30.35 -26.98 31.86
CA ALA A 168 -31.03 -28.12 31.27
C ALA A 168 -32.27 -27.66 30.48
N VAL A 169 -32.35 -28.09 29.22
CA VAL A 169 -33.51 -27.85 28.34
C VAL A 169 -34.11 -29.20 27.96
N PRO A 170 -35.36 -29.50 28.37
CA PRO A 170 -36.05 -30.69 27.90
C PRO A 170 -36.22 -30.64 26.39
N ALA A 171 -35.70 -31.62 25.66
CA ALA A 171 -35.81 -31.69 24.20
C ALA A 171 -35.67 -33.13 23.73
N ASP A 172 -36.50 -33.51 22.75
CA ASP A 172 -36.41 -34.78 22.03
C ASP A 172 -35.44 -34.73 20.84
N GLN A 173 -35.09 -33.52 20.41
CA GLN A 173 -34.20 -33.21 19.31
C GLN A 173 -32.91 -32.58 19.83
N ASP A 174 -31.88 -32.63 18.98
CA ASP A 174 -30.64 -31.94 19.25
C ASP A 174 -30.85 -30.42 19.21
N LEU A 175 -30.13 -29.69 20.06
CA LEU A 175 -30.25 -28.24 20.20
C LEU A 175 -28.89 -27.57 19.98
N ASP A 176 -28.89 -26.53 19.16
CA ASP A 176 -27.75 -25.63 19.02
C ASP A 176 -27.84 -24.51 20.05
N PHE A 177 -26.93 -24.49 21.02
CA PHE A 177 -26.85 -23.49 22.08
C PHE A 177 -25.91 -22.36 21.74
N THR A 178 -26.29 -21.12 22.02
CA THR A 178 -25.39 -19.97 22.05
C THR A 178 -25.41 -19.37 23.46
N VAL A 179 -24.24 -19.28 24.10
CA VAL A 179 -24.07 -18.62 25.40
C VAL A 179 -23.18 -17.39 25.19
N ALA A 180 -23.76 -16.20 25.33
CA ALA A 180 -23.03 -14.96 25.12
C ALA A 180 -21.86 -14.83 26.11
N ASN A 181 -20.70 -14.38 25.62
CA ASN A 181 -19.48 -14.16 26.41
C ASN A 181 -18.87 -15.41 27.08
N ALA A 182 -19.33 -16.62 26.78
CA ALA A 182 -18.74 -17.84 27.35
C ALA A 182 -17.28 -18.01 26.91
N ARG A 183 -16.40 -18.34 27.87
CA ARG A 183 -14.98 -18.66 27.61
C ARG A 183 -14.75 -20.16 27.44
N LEU A 184 -15.57 -20.95 28.12
CA LEU A 184 -15.65 -22.40 27.99
C LEU A 184 -17.13 -22.73 27.85
N LYS A 185 -17.47 -23.57 26.86
CA LYS A 185 -18.82 -24.06 26.61
C LYS A 185 -18.73 -25.53 26.23
N SER A 186 -19.59 -26.34 26.81
CA SER A 186 -19.87 -27.70 26.38
C SER A 186 -21.35 -28.00 26.52
N ASP A 187 -21.86 -28.95 25.77
CA ASP A 187 -23.20 -29.46 25.98
C ASP A 187 -23.23 -30.98 25.86
N LYS A 188 -24.22 -31.59 26.49
CA LYS A 188 -24.36 -33.04 26.61
C LYS A 188 -25.83 -33.42 26.74
N VAL A 189 -26.14 -34.67 26.42
CA VAL A 189 -27.44 -35.27 26.69
C VAL A 189 -27.42 -35.89 28.08
N VAL A 190 -28.38 -35.55 28.93
CA VAL A 190 -28.56 -36.15 30.26
C VAL A 190 -30.03 -36.55 30.43
N GLY A 191 -30.32 -37.84 30.29
CA GLY A 191 -31.71 -38.32 30.29
C GLY A 191 -32.48 -37.78 29.09
N SER A 192 -33.58 -37.05 29.35
CA SER A 192 -34.41 -36.37 28.34
C SER A 192 -34.03 -34.90 28.10
N ASP A 193 -32.95 -34.43 28.74
CA ASP A 193 -32.59 -33.02 28.71
C ASP A 193 -31.29 -32.82 27.92
N ARG A 194 -31.24 -31.76 27.11
CA ARG A 194 -30.00 -31.18 26.59
C ARG A 194 -29.45 -30.20 27.61
N VAL A 195 -28.24 -30.46 28.11
CA VAL A 195 -27.62 -29.65 29.16
C VAL A 195 -26.45 -28.88 28.56
N VAL A 196 -26.49 -27.55 28.63
CA VAL A 196 -25.37 -26.68 28.30
C VAL A 196 -24.67 -26.21 29.57
N GLU A 197 -23.35 -26.35 29.59
CA GLU A 197 -22.46 -25.90 30.65
C GLU A 197 -21.54 -24.81 30.11
N ALA A 198 -21.38 -23.72 30.85
CA ALA A 198 -20.55 -22.60 30.43
C ALA A 198 -19.85 -21.87 31.59
N THR A 199 -18.65 -21.36 31.33
CA THR A 199 -17.92 -20.45 32.24
C THR A 199 -17.95 -19.04 31.65
N LEU A 200 -18.41 -18.08 32.46
CA LEU A 200 -18.70 -16.71 32.05
C LEU A 200 -17.76 -15.72 32.78
N PRO A 201 -17.50 -14.54 32.18
CA PRO A 201 -16.84 -13.44 32.87
C PRO A 201 -17.57 -13.02 34.16
N ALA A 202 -16.82 -12.41 35.06
CA ALA A 202 -17.23 -11.93 36.38
C ALA A 202 -18.37 -10.89 36.39
N THR A 203 -18.69 -10.26 35.24
CA THR A 203 -19.57 -9.10 35.11
C THR A 203 -20.35 -9.14 33.80
N GLY A 204 -21.54 -8.52 33.77
CA GLY A 204 -22.36 -8.37 32.57
C GLY A 204 -23.71 -9.07 32.69
N ALA A 205 -24.22 -9.61 31.60
CA ALA A 205 -25.45 -10.40 31.56
C ALA A 205 -25.17 -11.86 31.21
N LEU A 206 -25.93 -12.75 31.81
CA LEU A 206 -26.06 -14.13 31.37
C LEU A 206 -27.10 -14.15 30.27
N SER A 207 -26.70 -14.43 29.04
CA SER A 207 -27.62 -14.56 27.90
C SER A 207 -27.40 -15.88 27.21
N VAL A 208 -28.44 -16.70 27.16
CA VAL A 208 -28.44 -18.02 26.53
C VAL A 208 -29.55 -18.07 25.51
N SER A 209 -29.25 -18.51 24.31
CA SER A 209 -30.24 -18.83 23.28
C SER A 209 -30.03 -20.24 22.76
N TRP A 210 -31.11 -20.87 22.31
CA TRP A 210 -31.08 -22.19 21.70
C TRP A 210 -32.15 -22.32 20.62
N GLN A 211 -31.91 -23.23 19.68
CA GLN A 211 -32.81 -23.59 18.60
C GLN A 211 -32.61 -25.07 18.28
N VAL A 212 -33.58 -25.69 17.60
CA VAL A 212 -33.40 -27.07 17.10
C VAL A 212 -32.21 -27.11 16.16
N GLU A 213 -31.28 -28.03 16.40
CA GLU A 213 -30.13 -28.27 15.55
C GLU A 213 -30.63 -28.86 14.22
N ILE A 214 -30.30 -28.20 13.11
CA ILE A 214 -30.72 -28.65 11.78
C ILE A 214 -29.92 -29.91 11.43
N PRO A 215 -30.56 -31.08 11.23
CA PRO A 215 -29.87 -32.32 10.90
C PRO A 215 -29.00 -32.15 9.66
N GLU A 216 -27.82 -32.75 9.66
CA GLU A 216 -26.90 -32.67 8.51
C GLU A 216 -27.53 -33.23 7.23
N SER A 217 -28.46 -34.19 7.34
CA SER A 217 -29.24 -34.77 6.24
C SER A 217 -30.29 -33.82 5.63
N ALA A 218 -30.59 -32.70 6.29
CA ALA A 218 -31.44 -31.64 5.76
C ALA A 218 -30.65 -30.51 5.08
N LYS A 219 -29.30 -30.53 5.15
CA LYS A 219 -28.45 -29.60 4.39
C LYS A 219 -28.45 -30.03 2.93
N GLN A 220 -28.94 -29.14 2.06
CA GLN A 220 -28.79 -29.33 0.62
C GLN A 220 -27.33 -29.11 0.23
N ASP A 221 -26.83 -29.90 -0.73
CA ASP A 221 -25.50 -29.68 -1.31
C ASP A 221 -25.39 -28.26 -1.87
N ALA A 222 -24.19 -27.69 -1.75
CA ALA A 222 -23.92 -26.36 -2.28
C ALA A 222 -24.15 -26.34 -3.80
N ARG A 223 -24.88 -25.33 -4.29
CA ARG A 223 -25.03 -25.09 -5.72
C ARG A 223 -24.30 -23.81 -6.09
N ILE A 224 -23.36 -23.95 -7.04
CA ILE A 224 -22.51 -22.84 -7.48
C ILE A 224 -22.85 -22.49 -8.91
N TYR A 225 -23.12 -21.21 -9.17
CA TYR A 225 -23.24 -20.64 -10.51
C TYR A 225 -22.08 -19.68 -10.74
N THR A 226 -21.36 -19.84 -11.84
CA THR A 226 -20.12 -19.10 -12.07
C THR A 226 -20.17 -18.28 -13.35
N GLU A 227 -19.72 -17.04 -13.25
CA GLU A 227 -19.41 -16.17 -14.38
C GLU A 227 -17.89 -15.96 -14.47
N VAL A 228 -17.32 -16.21 -15.65
CA VAL A 228 -15.87 -16.09 -15.90
C VAL A 228 -15.61 -14.95 -16.88
N TYR A 229 -14.79 -13.97 -16.50
CA TYR A 229 -14.44 -12.83 -17.31
C TYR A 229 -12.94 -12.82 -17.55
N THR A 230 -12.50 -13.09 -18.78
CA THR A 230 -11.07 -13.15 -19.12
C THR A 230 -10.70 -12.01 -20.04
N LEU A 231 -9.75 -11.18 -19.63
CA LEU A 231 -9.03 -10.27 -20.51
C LEU A 231 -7.73 -10.95 -20.96
N VAL A 232 -7.52 -11.04 -22.27
CA VAL A 232 -6.32 -11.59 -22.91
C VAL A 232 -5.54 -10.45 -23.53
N GLY A 233 -4.32 -10.21 -23.07
CA GLY A 233 -3.41 -9.23 -23.66
C GLY A 233 -2.25 -9.91 -24.38
N ILE A 234 -2.00 -9.48 -25.63
CA ILE A 234 -0.91 -10.01 -26.46
C ILE A 234 0.06 -8.86 -26.76
N GLY A 235 1.33 -9.05 -26.43
CA GLY A 235 2.39 -8.05 -26.65
C GLY A 235 3.75 -8.53 -26.12
N ASP A 236 4.85 -7.97 -26.64
CA ASP A 236 6.21 -8.20 -26.14
C ASP A 236 6.63 -9.68 -26.04
N GLY A 237 6.11 -10.54 -26.92
CA GLY A 237 6.37 -11.99 -26.89
C GLY A 237 5.66 -12.73 -25.75
N LEU A 238 4.66 -12.12 -25.12
CA LEU A 238 3.86 -12.70 -24.05
C LEU A 238 2.37 -12.63 -24.37
N LEU A 239 1.64 -13.66 -23.96
CA LEU A 239 0.20 -13.64 -23.77
C LEU A 239 -0.03 -13.59 -22.26
N ARG A 240 -0.71 -12.54 -21.80
CA ARG A 240 -1.11 -12.39 -20.40
C ARG A 240 -2.61 -12.48 -20.26
N THR A 241 -3.07 -13.02 -19.15
CA THR A 241 -4.48 -13.00 -18.79
C THR A 241 -4.73 -12.50 -17.40
N THR A 242 -5.82 -11.75 -17.30
CA THR A 242 -6.49 -11.46 -16.04
C THR A 242 -7.88 -12.07 -16.12
N THR A 243 -8.14 -13.09 -15.30
CA THR A 243 -9.43 -13.77 -15.24
C THR A 243 -10.10 -13.46 -13.92
N THR A 244 -11.23 -12.74 -13.99
CA THR A 244 -12.11 -12.51 -12.83
C THR A 244 -13.22 -13.55 -12.84
N ILE A 245 -13.39 -14.25 -11.72
CA ILE A 245 -14.38 -15.31 -11.52
C ILE A 245 -15.36 -14.83 -10.47
N GLN A 246 -16.65 -14.84 -10.80
CA GLN A 246 -17.73 -14.49 -9.90
C GLN A 246 -18.64 -15.69 -9.66
N ASP A 247 -18.63 -16.18 -8.43
CA ASP A 247 -19.43 -17.30 -7.98
C ASP A 247 -20.67 -16.81 -7.22
N THR A 248 -21.80 -17.46 -7.45
CA THR A 248 -23.01 -17.36 -6.62
C THR A 248 -23.26 -18.71 -5.96
N ILE A 249 -23.06 -18.77 -4.65
CA ILE A 249 -23.11 -19.97 -3.82
C ILE A 249 -24.43 -20.00 -3.07
N LEU A 250 -25.23 -21.03 -3.32
CA LEU A 250 -26.56 -21.22 -2.73
C LEU A 250 -26.60 -22.49 -1.86
N PHE A 251 -27.56 -22.51 -0.93
CA PHE A 251 -27.92 -23.61 -0.03
C PHE A 251 -26.92 -23.95 1.09
N ALA A 252 -25.64 -24.12 0.76
CA ALA A 252 -24.59 -24.41 1.73
C ALA A 252 -23.31 -23.67 1.35
N GLY A 253 -22.60 -23.15 2.36
CA GLY A 253 -21.32 -22.49 2.13
C GLY A 253 -20.22 -23.45 1.70
N VAL A 254 -19.31 -22.97 0.86
CA VAL A 254 -18.15 -23.75 0.38
C VAL A 254 -16.85 -23.14 0.88
N ASN A 255 -15.92 -23.99 1.30
CA ASN A 255 -14.59 -23.57 1.75
C ASN A 255 -13.48 -23.91 0.73
N THR A 256 -13.84 -24.53 -0.39
CA THR A 256 -12.89 -24.94 -1.44
C THR A 256 -13.51 -24.69 -2.81
N LEU A 257 -12.77 -24.01 -3.68
CA LEU A 257 -13.14 -23.77 -5.08
C LEU A 257 -12.09 -24.40 -5.99
N ARG A 258 -12.53 -24.99 -7.11
CA ARG A 258 -11.65 -25.72 -8.04
C ARG A 258 -11.81 -25.22 -9.47
N PHE A 259 -10.69 -25.06 -10.16
CA PHE A 259 -10.66 -24.57 -11.53
C PHE A 259 -9.68 -25.39 -12.38
N SER A 260 -10.07 -25.81 -13.57
CA SER A 260 -9.12 -26.31 -14.57
C SER A 260 -8.49 -25.11 -15.27
N LEU A 261 -7.16 -25.03 -15.23
CA LEU A 261 -6.40 -23.99 -15.87
C LEU A 261 -6.10 -24.36 -17.34
N PRO A 262 -6.00 -23.37 -18.23
CA PRO A 262 -5.56 -23.59 -19.60
C PRO A 262 -4.18 -24.22 -19.65
N LYS A 263 -3.93 -25.08 -20.64
CA LYS A 263 -2.61 -25.69 -20.87
C LYS A 263 -1.58 -24.61 -21.24
N ASP A 264 -0.32 -24.87 -20.87
CA ASP A 264 0.83 -24.01 -21.17
C ASP A 264 0.77 -22.59 -20.58
N MET A 265 -0.09 -22.37 -19.59
CA MET A 265 -0.15 -21.12 -18.81
C MET A 265 0.59 -21.29 -17.48
N THR A 266 1.36 -20.28 -17.13
CA THR A 266 1.96 -20.14 -15.80
C THR A 266 1.04 -19.28 -14.95
N LEU A 267 0.56 -19.83 -13.83
CA LEU A 267 -0.21 -19.07 -12.84
C LEU A 267 0.74 -18.20 -12.01
N LEU A 268 0.50 -16.89 -12.02
CA LEU A 268 1.32 -15.90 -11.32
C LEU A 268 0.75 -15.55 -9.95
N ASP A 269 -0.56 -15.32 -9.90
CA ASP A 269 -1.23 -14.88 -8.68
C ASP A 269 -2.69 -15.31 -8.63
N VAL A 270 -3.18 -15.47 -7.41
CA VAL A 270 -4.57 -15.80 -7.07
C VAL A 270 -5.00 -14.87 -5.93
N THR A 271 -5.95 -13.98 -6.22
CA THR A 271 -6.46 -13.01 -5.24
C THR A 271 -7.94 -13.20 -4.97
N GLY A 272 -8.34 -13.03 -3.71
CA GLY A 272 -9.72 -13.23 -3.26
C GLY A 272 -9.83 -13.05 -1.74
N SER A 273 -11.04 -12.74 -1.26
CA SER A 273 -11.27 -12.49 0.16
C SER A 273 -11.17 -13.79 0.97
N GLY A 274 -10.36 -13.80 2.03
CA GLY A 274 -10.26 -14.94 2.94
C GLY A 274 -9.69 -16.22 2.32
N ILE A 275 -8.85 -16.10 1.29
CA ILE A 275 -8.03 -17.22 0.84
C ILE A 275 -7.07 -17.61 1.97
N ARG A 276 -7.16 -18.87 2.40
CA ARG A 276 -6.24 -19.48 3.37
C ARG A 276 -5.00 -20.00 2.67
N ASP A 277 -5.19 -20.70 1.56
CA ASP A 277 -4.14 -21.33 0.76
C ASP A 277 -4.65 -21.61 -0.66
N TRP A 278 -3.74 -21.78 -1.61
CA TRP A 278 -4.06 -22.27 -2.94
C TRP A 278 -2.92 -23.13 -3.49
N ASN A 279 -3.26 -24.15 -4.25
CA ASN A 279 -2.29 -25.05 -4.86
C ASN A 279 -2.72 -25.44 -6.28
N GLN A 280 -1.74 -25.56 -7.17
CA GLN A 280 -1.93 -26.02 -8.54
C GLN A 280 -1.32 -27.42 -8.69
N LYS A 281 -2.14 -28.39 -9.10
CA LYS A 281 -1.70 -29.76 -9.38
C LYS A 281 -2.38 -30.31 -10.63
N ASP A 282 -1.60 -30.90 -11.54
CA ASP A 282 -2.10 -31.55 -12.76
C ASP A 282 -3.04 -30.66 -13.60
N GLY A 283 -2.74 -29.35 -13.68
CA GLY A 283 -3.57 -28.37 -14.40
C GLY A 283 -4.83 -27.92 -13.66
N THR A 284 -5.07 -28.42 -12.44
CA THR A 284 -6.18 -28.00 -11.58
C THR A 284 -5.68 -27.07 -10.47
N LEU A 285 -6.30 -25.90 -10.35
CA LEU A 285 -6.14 -24.99 -9.23
C LEU A 285 -7.18 -25.32 -8.16
N GLU A 286 -6.73 -25.57 -6.93
CA GLU A 286 -7.57 -25.66 -5.73
C GLU A 286 -7.32 -24.43 -4.86
N VAL A 287 -8.38 -23.68 -4.56
CA VAL A 287 -8.35 -22.50 -3.68
C VAL A 287 -9.11 -22.83 -2.41
N VAL A 288 -8.45 -22.74 -1.27
CA VAL A 288 -9.01 -23.06 0.05
C VAL A 288 -9.23 -21.78 0.84
N LEU A 289 -10.43 -21.60 1.38
CA LEU A 289 -10.87 -20.43 2.12
C LEU A 289 -10.77 -20.65 3.64
N ASN A 290 -10.63 -19.58 4.41
CA ASN A 290 -10.64 -19.63 5.88
C ASN A 290 -12.05 -19.58 6.49
N TYR A 291 -13.09 -19.45 5.66
CA TYR A 291 -14.51 -19.55 6.03
C TYR A 291 -15.32 -20.30 4.96
N ALA A 292 -16.54 -20.71 5.29
CA ALA A 292 -17.49 -21.24 4.31
C ALA A 292 -18.16 -20.06 3.59
N ALA A 293 -17.77 -19.82 2.33
CA ALA A 293 -18.32 -18.73 1.53
C ALA A 293 -19.76 -19.02 1.10
N GLU A 294 -20.63 -18.03 1.27
CA GLU A 294 -22.05 -18.06 0.91
C GLU A 294 -22.41 -16.83 0.08
N GLY A 295 -23.42 -16.93 -0.78
CA GLY A 295 -23.83 -15.83 -1.64
C GLY A 295 -22.78 -15.51 -2.71
N SER A 296 -22.52 -14.23 -2.97
CA SER A 296 -21.57 -13.80 -3.99
C SER A 296 -20.13 -13.90 -3.49
N TYR A 297 -19.26 -14.57 -4.25
CA TYR A 297 -17.82 -14.64 -4.00
C TYR A 297 -17.05 -14.29 -5.28
N SER A 298 -15.93 -13.57 -5.16
CA SER A 298 -15.13 -13.16 -6.32
C SER A 298 -13.66 -13.54 -6.13
N LEU A 299 -13.07 -14.06 -7.20
CA LEU A 299 -11.67 -14.45 -7.29
C LEU A 299 -11.05 -13.82 -8.54
N GLN A 300 -9.77 -13.48 -8.51
CA GLN A 300 -9.03 -13.05 -9.69
C GLN A 300 -7.75 -13.88 -9.85
N LEU A 301 -7.50 -14.33 -11.08
CA LEU A 301 -6.34 -15.09 -11.50
C LEU A 301 -5.51 -14.26 -12.47
N GLN A 302 -4.19 -14.26 -12.29
CA GLN A 302 -3.25 -13.72 -13.26
C GLN A 302 -2.40 -14.86 -13.82
N MET A 303 -2.37 -15.00 -15.14
CA MET A 303 -1.56 -16.03 -15.80
C MET A 303 -0.81 -15.44 -17.00
N GLU A 304 0.27 -16.11 -17.41
CA GLU A 304 0.99 -15.77 -18.62
C GLU A 304 1.53 -16.97 -19.38
N LYS A 305 1.79 -16.77 -20.68
CA LYS A 305 2.42 -17.72 -21.59
C LYS A 305 3.40 -16.97 -22.49
N VAL A 306 4.59 -17.55 -22.67
CA VAL A 306 5.56 -17.08 -23.66
C VAL A 306 5.07 -17.47 -25.06
N VAL A 307 5.05 -16.48 -25.96
CA VAL A 307 4.64 -16.62 -27.35
C VAL A 307 5.87 -16.46 -28.24
N GLY A 308 6.18 -17.49 -29.03
CA GLY A 308 7.32 -17.45 -29.96
C GLY A 308 7.08 -16.55 -31.17
N GLU A 309 8.15 -16.14 -31.86
CA GLU A 309 8.14 -15.20 -33.01
C GLU A 309 7.22 -15.62 -34.16
N LYS A 310 6.90 -16.91 -34.29
CA LYS A 310 5.93 -17.44 -35.25
C LYS A 310 4.71 -17.93 -34.48
N SER A 311 3.86 -17.00 -34.09
CA SER A 311 2.63 -17.24 -33.32
C SER A 311 1.51 -17.83 -34.18
N GLN A 312 1.82 -18.89 -34.95
CA GLN A 312 0.80 -19.71 -35.61
C GLN A 312 0.17 -20.60 -34.53
N ASP A 313 -1.15 -20.61 -34.44
CA ASP A 313 -1.95 -21.41 -33.50
C ASP A 313 -2.03 -20.86 -32.05
N LEU A 314 -2.13 -19.53 -31.88
CA LEU A 314 -2.48 -18.95 -30.59
C LEU A 314 -3.97 -19.15 -30.30
N GLN A 315 -4.32 -19.51 -29.07
CA GLN A 315 -5.71 -19.65 -28.62
C GLN A 315 -5.94 -18.77 -27.40
N ALA A 316 -7.11 -18.15 -27.31
CA ALA A 316 -7.52 -17.45 -26.11
C ALA A 316 -7.69 -18.47 -24.96
N PRO A 317 -6.90 -18.38 -23.89
CA PRO A 317 -7.02 -19.26 -22.74
C PRO A 317 -8.34 -19.03 -22.00
N VAL A 318 -8.93 -20.11 -21.50
CA VAL A 318 -10.15 -20.06 -20.70
C VAL A 318 -10.00 -20.92 -19.45
N VAL A 319 -10.32 -20.34 -18.30
CA VAL A 319 -10.38 -21.04 -17.01
C VAL A 319 -11.75 -21.70 -16.87
N VAL A 320 -11.75 -22.96 -16.45
CA VAL A 320 -12.98 -23.77 -16.36
C VAL A 320 -13.31 -24.05 -14.89
N PRO A 321 -14.41 -23.49 -14.35
CA PRO A 321 -14.87 -23.82 -13.01
C PRO A 321 -15.30 -25.28 -12.90
N LEU A 322 -14.88 -25.98 -11.84
CA LEU A 322 -15.17 -27.38 -11.58
C LEU A 322 -16.17 -27.52 -10.42
N GLY A 323 -17.10 -28.47 -10.54
CA GLY A 323 -18.11 -28.71 -9.48
C GLY A 323 -19.19 -27.62 -9.40
N VAL A 324 -19.46 -26.94 -10.51
CA VAL A 324 -20.48 -25.87 -10.60
C VAL A 324 -21.69 -26.35 -11.41
N GLU A 325 -22.87 -25.83 -11.10
CA GLU A 325 -24.12 -26.15 -11.79
C GLU A 325 -24.17 -25.55 -13.20
N ARG A 326 -23.60 -24.34 -13.34
CA ARG A 326 -23.55 -23.64 -14.63
C ARG A 326 -22.40 -22.66 -14.64
N ALA A 327 -21.63 -22.71 -15.73
CA ALA A 327 -20.64 -21.70 -16.07
C ALA A 327 -21.04 -20.98 -17.36
N LYS A 328 -20.85 -19.66 -17.37
CA LYS A 328 -20.81 -18.86 -18.61
C LYS A 328 -19.65 -17.89 -18.52
N GLY A 329 -19.13 -17.45 -19.65
CA GLY A 329 -18.04 -16.52 -19.61
C GLY A 329 -17.92 -15.60 -20.82
N TRP A 330 -17.02 -14.65 -20.67
CA TRP A 330 -16.67 -13.65 -21.66
C TRP A 330 -15.17 -13.58 -21.80
N VAL A 331 -14.72 -13.37 -23.04
CA VAL A 331 -13.32 -13.15 -23.38
C VAL A 331 -13.21 -11.82 -24.11
N GLY A 332 -12.36 -10.93 -23.62
CA GLY A 332 -11.91 -9.76 -24.35
C GLY A 332 -10.45 -9.95 -24.76
N VAL A 333 -10.10 -9.58 -25.98
CA VAL A 333 -8.71 -9.66 -26.46
C VAL A 333 -8.21 -8.25 -26.78
N GLU A 334 -7.10 -7.86 -26.17
CA GLU A 334 -6.37 -6.63 -26.47
C GLU A 334 -5.05 -6.94 -27.16
N ALA A 335 -4.66 -6.06 -28.08
CA ALA A 335 -3.36 -6.10 -28.76
C ALA A 335 -2.53 -4.92 -28.27
N ARG A 336 -1.24 -5.14 -28.00
CA ARG A 336 -0.30 -4.10 -27.59
C ARG A 336 0.72 -3.83 -28.69
N GLY A 337 1.11 -2.56 -28.82
CA GLY A 337 2.13 -2.12 -29.77
C GLY A 337 1.68 -2.23 -31.22
N ASN A 338 2.51 -2.84 -32.05
CA ASN A 338 2.34 -2.99 -33.49
C ASN A 338 1.67 -4.31 -33.92
N LEU A 339 0.94 -4.95 -33.00
CA LEU A 339 0.25 -6.20 -33.27
C LEU A 339 -1.18 -5.95 -33.75
N GLU A 340 -1.58 -6.68 -34.78
CA GLU A 340 -2.97 -6.83 -35.20
C GLU A 340 -3.44 -8.24 -34.83
N VAL A 341 -4.65 -8.33 -34.27
CA VAL A 341 -5.23 -9.58 -33.80
C VAL A 341 -6.54 -9.83 -34.53
N GLY A 342 -6.57 -10.91 -35.31
CA GLY A 342 -7.72 -11.44 -36.02
C GLY A 342 -8.37 -12.62 -35.29
N ALA A 343 -9.61 -12.91 -35.69
CA ALA A 343 -10.37 -14.04 -35.19
C ALA A 343 -10.21 -15.24 -36.14
N GLY A 344 -9.84 -16.40 -35.61
CA GLY A 344 -9.93 -17.66 -36.35
C GLY A 344 -11.32 -18.30 -36.29
N GLU A 345 -11.42 -19.58 -36.66
CA GLU A 345 -12.68 -20.35 -36.62
C GLU A 345 -13.06 -20.73 -35.17
N VAL A 346 -14.03 -20.01 -34.61
CA VAL A 346 -14.46 -20.16 -33.21
C VAL A 346 -15.45 -21.32 -33.04
N LYS A 347 -15.28 -22.12 -31.97
CA LYS A 347 -16.21 -23.18 -31.54
C LYS A 347 -16.69 -22.94 -30.11
N ASP A 348 -17.97 -23.22 -29.86
CA ASP A 348 -18.63 -23.10 -28.55
C ASP A 348 -18.54 -21.70 -27.88
N ALA A 349 -18.27 -20.67 -28.69
CA ALA A 349 -18.35 -19.27 -28.31
C ALA A 349 -18.98 -18.44 -29.44
N THR A 350 -19.56 -17.30 -29.09
CA THR A 350 -20.18 -16.35 -30.02
C THR A 350 -19.45 -15.02 -29.94
N SER A 351 -19.09 -14.46 -31.10
CA SER A 351 -18.55 -13.11 -31.18
C SER A 351 -19.59 -12.08 -30.75
N VAL A 352 -19.16 -11.08 -29.97
CA VAL A 352 -20.00 -9.98 -29.48
C VAL A 352 -19.32 -8.65 -29.75
N ASP A 353 -20.11 -7.58 -29.78
CA ASP A 353 -19.55 -6.22 -29.82
C ASP A 353 -18.67 -6.01 -28.59
N VAL A 354 -17.44 -5.53 -28.79
CA VAL A 354 -16.50 -5.26 -27.71
C VAL A 354 -17.09 -4.31 -26.65
N ARG A 355 -17.88 -3.31 -27.07
CA ARG A 355 -18.55 -2.37 -26.14
C ARG A 355 -19.62 -3.02 -25.28
N SER A 356 -20.08 -4.21 -25.66
CA SER A 356 -21.02 -5.00 -24.87
C SER A 356 -20.34 -5.92 -23.85
N LEU A 357 -18.99 -5.95 -23.83
CA LEU A 357 -18.26 -6.74 -22.85
C LEU A 357 -18.50 -6.19 -21.43
N PRO A 358 -18.55 -7.07 -20.41
CA PRO A 358 -18.75 -6.68 -19.02
C PRO A 358 -17.67 -5.72 -18.49
N ALA A 359 -18.04 -4.90 -17.49
CA ALA A 359 -17.11 -4.01 -16.80
C ALA A 359 -15.93 -4.75 -16.13
N ALA A 360 -16.11 -6.03 -15.80
CA ALA A 360 -15.03 -6.88 -15.31
C ALA A 360 -13.89 -7.11 -16.34
N ILE A 361 -14.12 -6.78 -17.62
CA ILE A 361 -13.11 -6.79 -18.69
C ILE A 361 -12.74 -5.35 -19.07
N LEU A 362 -13.73 -4.52 -19.42
CA LEU A 362 -13.46 -3.16 -19.91
C LEU A 362 -12.94 -2.21 -18.82
N GLY A 363 -13.23 -2.49 -17.55
CA GLY A 363 -12.82 -1.65 -16.42
C GLY A 363 -11.41 -1.91 -15.91
N ILE A 364 -10.72 -2.93 -16.44
CA ILE A 364 -9.37 -3.35 -15.97
C ILE A 364 -8.27 -3.07 -17.01
N THR A 365 -8.59 -2.44 -18.14
CA THR A 365 -7.63 -2.07 -19.17
C THR A 365 -7.90 -0.68 -19.75
N ASP A 366 -6.84 0.02 -20.10
CA ASP A 366 -6.85 1.26 -20.88
C ASP A 366 -6.55 1.02 -22.37
N GLN A 367 -6.20 -0.22 -22.75
CA GLN A 367 -5.89 -0.60 -24.12
C GLN A 367 -7.18 -0.88 -24.91
N PRO A 368 -7.19 -0.61 -26.23
CA PRO A 368 -8.30 -1.01 -27.09
C PRO A 368 -8.46 -2.52 -27.10
N VAL A 369 -9.59 -3.00 -26.58
CA VAL A 369 -10.04 -4.37 -26.80
C VAL A 369 -10.54 -4.48 -28.25
N VAL A 370 -10.04 -5.46 -28.98
CA VAL A 370 -10.27 -5.61 -30.44
C VAL A 370 -11.20 -6.77 -30.77
N LEU A 371 -11.28 -7.79 -29.92
CA LEU A 371 -12.19 -8.93 -30.07
C LEU A 371 -12.95 -9.17 -28.77
N GLY A 372 -14.21 -9.58 -28.89
CA GLY A 372 -15.09 -9.92 -27.78
C GLY A 372 -15.83 -11.22 -28.06
N TYR A 373 -15.86 -12.12 -27.08
CA TYR A 373 -16.57 -13.40 -27.16
C TYR A 373 -17.39 -13.67 -25.92
N LYS A 374 -18.47 -14.43 -26.09
CA LYS A 374 -19.30 -14.96 -25.02
C LYS A 374 -19.52 -16.46 -25.23
N TYR A 375 -19.45 -17.25 -24.17
CA TYR A 375 -19.64 -18.70 -24.22
C TYR A 375 -20.49 -19.22 -23.05
N LEU A 376 -21.03 -20.42 -23.24
CA LEU A 376 -21.77 -21.18 -22.24
C LEU A 376 -21.09 -22.55 -22.08
N GLY A 377 -20.84 -23.00 -20.86
CA GLY A 377 -20.22 -24.30 -20.61
C GLY A 377 -18.69 -24.27 -20.53
N ALA A 378 -18.07 -25.43 -20.75
CA ALA A 378 -16.78 -25.76 -20.17
C ALA A 378 -15.55 -25.38 -21.02
N GLU A 379 -15.56 -25.52 -22.34
CA GLU A 379 -14.30 -25.46 -23.12
C GLU A 379 -14.46 -24.80 -24.51
N PRO A 380 -14.70 -23.47 -24.58
CA PRO A 380 -14.73 -22.78 -25.87
C PRO A 380 -13.37 -22.82 -26.57
N THR A 381 -13.38 -22.93 -27.90
CA THR A 381 -12.17 -22.82 -28.72
C THR A 381 -12.19 -21.49 -29.47
N ILE A 382 -11.26 -20.59 -29.12
CA ILE A 382 -11.16 -19.25 -29.71
C ILE A 382 -9.74 -19.07 -30.27
N PRO A 383 -9.47 -19.48 -31.51
CA PRO A 383 -8.18 -19.27 -32.16
C PRO A 383 -7.96 -17.77 -32.44
N LEU A 384 -6.73 -17.31 -32.26
CA LEU A 384 -6.28 -15.94 -32.45
C LEU A 384 -5.22 -15.90 -33.55
N GLU A 385 -5.47 -15.09 -34.56
CA GLU A 385 -4.51 -14.84 -35.64
C GLU A 385 -3.73 -13.57 -35.29
N VAL A 386 -2.41 -13.66 -35.15
CA VAL A 386 -1.57 -12.51 -34.76
C VAL A 386 -0.63 -12.16 -35.90
N SER A 387 -0.71 -10.92 -36.39
CA SER A 387 0.23 -10.35 -37.35
C SER A 387 0.99 -9.19 -36.71
N GLN A 388 2.31 -9.15 -36.89
CA GLN A 388 3.15 -8.05 -36.44
C GLN A 388 3.45 -7.11 -37.61
N HIS A 389 3.19 -5.83 -37.43
CA HIS A 389 3.50 -4.79 -38.40
C HIS A 389 4.85 -4.12 -38.09
N ALA A 390 5.58 -3.64 -39.09
CA ALA A 390 6.81 -2.90 -38.85
C ALA A 390 6.51 -1.56 -38.16
N GLU A 391 7.26 -1.21 -37.12
CA GLU A 391 7.21 0.15 -36.57
C GLU A 391 7.82 1.13 -37.58
N VAL A 392 7.15 2.25 -37.80
CA VAL A 392 7.71 3.37 -38.57
C VAL A 392 8.21 4.41 -37.57
N ASP A 393 9.50 4.72 -37.62
CA ASP A 393 10.07 5.78 -36.82
C ASP A 393 9.48 7.13 -37.23
N VAL A 394 8.61 7.68 -36.39
CA VAL A 394 8.14 9.07 -36.51
C VAL A 394 9.23 10.00 -35.99
N LEU A 395 9.36 11.19 -36.58
CA LEU A 395 10.27 12.25 -36.12
C LEU A 395 10.10 12.52 -34.62
N VAL A 396 11.07 12.03 -33.84
CA VAL A 396 11.08 12.16 -32.39
C VAL A 396 11.53 13.56 -31.95
N THR A 397 12.34 14.21 -32.79
CA THR A 397 12.98 15.49 -32.52
C THR A 397 12.99 16.34 -33.79
N LEU A 398 12.59 17.60 -33.68
CA LEU A 398 12.55 18.58 -34.76
C LEU A 398 13.26 19.85 -34.29
N LEU A 399 14.11 20.43 -35.14
CA LEU A 399 14.66 21.75 -34.92
C LEU A 399 13.75 22.74 -35.65
N ASP A 400 12.88 23.43 -34.91
CA ASP A 400 12.03 24.49 -35.46
C ASP A 400 12.92 25.56 -36.14
N GLU A 401 14.09 25.80 -35.56
CA GLU A 401 15.02 26.81 -36.02
C GLU A 401 16.48 26.49 -35.66
N THR A 402 17.40 26.76 -36.59
CA THR A 402 18.85 26.75 -36.38
C THR A 402 19.39 28.15 -36.67
N ARG A 403 19.84 28.87 -35.64
CA ARG A 403 20.43 30.20 -35.76
C ARG A 403 21.91 30.16 -35.47
N ALA A 404 22.73 30.54 -36.43
CA ALA A 404 24.17 30.60 -36.28
C ALA A 404 24.70 32.03 -36.40
N ARG A 405 25.75 32.31 -35.64
CA ARG A 405 26.50 33.56 -35.71
C ARG A 405 27.98 33.25 -35.72
N THR A 406 28.68 33.73 -36.72
CA THR A 406 30.12 33.55 -36.83
C THR A 406 30.79 34.90 -36.88
N MET A 407 31.77 35.12 -36.01
CA MET A 407 32.76 36.18 -36.20
C MET A 407 34.07 35.55 -36.66
N TRP A 408 34.85 36.32 -37.41
CA TRP A 408 36.18 35.89 -37.82
C TRP A 408 37.17 37.04 -37.77
N THR A 409 38.45 36.70 -37.67
CA THR A 409 39.54 37.66 -37.56
C THR A 409 40.50 37.55 -38.74
N ARG A 410 41.33 38.58 -38.95
CA ARG A 410 42.40 38.54 -39.96
C ARG A 410 43.38 37.38 -39.75
N GLN A 411 43.56 36.92 -38.52
CA GLN A 411 44.44 35.79 -38.19
C GLN A 411 43.81 34.43 -38.50
N GLY A 412 42.60 34.39 -39.08
CA GLY A 412 41.91 33.14 -39.42
C GLY A 412 41.21 32.47 -38.24
N ARG A 413 41.24 33.06 -37.04
CA ARG A 413 40.42 32.59 -35.91
C ARG A 413 38.96 32.91 -36.14
N ARG A 414 38.09 31.94 -35.90
CA ARG A 414 36.64 32.06 -36.00
C ARG A 414 35.99 31.56 -34.73
N LEU A 415 34.96 32.27 -34.29
CA LEU A 415 34.13 31.87 -33.16
C LEU A 415 32.70 31.81 -33.68
N THR A 416 32.04 30.67 -33.51
CA THR A 416 30.68 30.43 -33.96
C THR A 416 29.80 30.01 -32.79
N SER A 417 28.67 30.69 -32.61
CA SER A 417 27.55 30.23 -31.75
C SER A 417 26.45 29.71 -32.66
N VAL A 418 25.87 28.57 -32.29
CA VAL A 418 24.70 27.99 -32.94
C VAL A 418 23.64 27.69 -31.89
N LYS A 419 22.46 28.29 -32.05
CA LYS A 419 21.29 28.11 -31.21
C LYS A 419 20.23 27.31 -31.99
N TYR A 420 19.87 26.16 -31.46
CA TYR A 420 18.84 25.27 -31.98
C TYR A 420 17.58 25.42 -31.15
N ARG A 421 16.44 25.74 -31.76
CA ARG A 421 15.12 25.73 -31.13
C ARG A 421 14.48 24.37 -31.37
N ILE A 422 14.35 23.56 -30.33
CA ILE A 422 14.09 22.11 -30.44
C ILE A 422 12.75 21.73 -29.85
N ARG A 423 12.00 20.88 -30.55
CA ARG A 423 10.91 20.07 -29.98
C ARG A 423 11.39 18.63 -29.87
N ASN A 424 11.30 18.04 -28.68
CA ASN A 424 11.80 16.70 -28.41
C ASN A 424 10.80 15.87 -27.60
N ASN A 425 10.40 14.71 -28.12
CA ASN A 425 9.49 13.81 -27.42
C ASN A 425 10.24 12.81 -26.51
N ARG A 426 11.26 12.12 -27.05
CA ARG A 426 11.95 11.03 -26.33
C ARG A 426 13.47 10.87 -26.59
N ARG A 427 14.14 11.71 -27.40
CA ARG A 427 15.60 11.58 -27.59
C ARG A 427 16.34 12.09 -26.36
N GLN A 428 17.40 11.39 -25.96
CA GLN A 428 18.24 11.77 -24.81
C GLN A 428 19.33 12.79 -25.18
N PHE A 429 19.81 12.75 -26.43
CA PHE A 429 20.90 13.62 -26.90
C PHE A 429 20.62 14.11 -28.32
N LEU A 430 21.04 15.35 -28.60
CA LEU A 430 21.26 15.88 -29.94
C LEU A 430 22.69 15.55 -30.34
N ARG A 431 22.88 14.87 -31.48
CA ARG A 431 24.23 14.59 -32.00
C ARG A 431 24.61 15.65 -33.02
N LEU A 432 25.78 16.24 -32.83
CA LEU A 432 26.34 17.26 -33.70
C LEU A 432 27.66 16.76 -34.27
N GLU A 433 27.75 16.72 -35.59
CA GLU A 433 29.01 16.60 -36.30
C GLU A 433 29.60 18.01 -36.46
N LEU A 434 30.62 18.33 -35.68
CA LEU A 434 31.28 19.64 -35.73
C LEU A 434 32.14 19.77 -37.00
N PRO A 435 32.34 21.00 -37.53
CA PRO A 435 33.29 21.24 -38.61
C PRO A 435 34.69 20.70 -38.31
N ALA A 436 35.42 20.30 -39.36
CA ALA A 436 36.76 19.75 -39.21
C ALA A 436 37.71 20.75 -38.53
N GLY A 437 38.36 20.33 -37.43
CA GLY A 437 39.27 21.18 -36.66
C GLY A 437 38.57 22.16 -35.70
N ALA A 438 37.24 22.08 -35.56
CA ALA A 438 36.50 22.85 -34.57
C ALA A 438 36.72 22.30 -33.15
N GLU A 439 36.95 23.20 -32.20
CA GLU A 439 37.01 22.91 -30.78
C GLU A 439 35.76 23.46 -30.09
N LEU A 440 34.96 22.57 -29.46
CA LEU A 440 33.79 22.96 -28.71
C LEU A 440 34.21 23.65 -27.40
N TRP A 441 33.74 24.88 -27.18
CA TRP A 441 34.05 25.68 -25.99
C TRP A 441 32.93 25.63 -24.95
N SER A 442 31.67 25.65 -25.37
CA SER A 442 30.53 25.55 -24.46
C SER A 442 29.30 24.93 -25.10
N ALA A 443 28.44 24.32 -24.28
CA ALA A 443 27.11 23.87 -24.65
C ALA A 443 26.11 24.21 -23.54
N SER A 444 24.89 24.62 -23.89
CA SER A 444 23.81 24.89 -22.95
C SER A 444 22.46 24.34 -23.45
N VAL A 445 21.57 24.03 -22.52
CA VAL A 445 20.24 23.48 -22.77
C VAL A 445 19.26 24.19 -21.86
N GLY A 446 18.24 24.84 -22.43
CA GLY A 446 17.30 25.67 -21.69
C GLY A 446 17.98 26.81 -20.93
N GLY A 447 19.06 27.39 -21.49
CA GLY A 447 19.87 28.44 -20.86
C GLY A 447 20.90 27.95 -19.84
N ARG A 448 20.84 26.69 -19.42
CA ARG A 448 21.78 26.12 -18.44
C ARG A 448 22.96 25.45 -19.15
N ALA A 449 24.19 25.76 -18.72
CA ALA A 449 25.38 25.08 -19.25
C ALA A 449 25.36 23.57 -18.91
N VAL A 450 25.74 22.74 -19.88
CA VAL A 450 25.76 21.28 -19.77
C VAL A 450 27.12 20.73 -20.17
N GLN A 451 27.45 19.52 -19.70
CA GLN A 451 28.66 18.83 -20.12
C GLN A 451 28.33 17.92 -21.32
N PRO A 452 28.76 18.26 -22.54
CA PRO A 452 28.55 17.40 -23.70
C PRO A 452 29.45 16.15 -23.60
N ALA A 453 28.99 15.05 -24.18
CA ALA A 453 29.73 13.81 -24.31
C ALA A 453 30.21 13.59 -25.76
N LYS A 454 31.11 12.64 -25.98
CA LYS A 454 31.57 12.25 -27.32
C LYS A 454 31.05 10.85 -27.64
N ALA A 455 30.36 10.70 -28.77
CA ALA A 455 29.92 9.40 -29.27
C ALA A 455 31.08 8.58 -29.82
N SER A 456 30.89 7.27 -29.97
CA SER A 456 31.88 6.35 -30.55
C SER A 456 32.23 6.67 -32.01
N ASP A 457 31.32 7.32 -32.73
CA ASP A 457 31.50 7.81 -34.10
C ASP A 457 32.17 9.20 -34.18
N GLY A 458 32.53 9.79 -33.03
CA GLY A 458 33.22 11.06 -32.94
C GLY A 458 32.31 12.29 -32.82
N ARG A 459 30.99 12.15 -32.99
CA ARG A 459 30.03 13.26 -32.84
C ARG A 459 29.92 13.74 -31.40
N VAL A 460 29.63 15.03 -31.24
CA VAL A 460 29.31 15.62 -29.94
C VAL A 460 27.87 15.28 -29.59
N MET A 461 27.62 14.81 -28.37
CA MET A 461 26.30 14.51 -27.82
C MET A 461 25.93 15.56 -26.77
N VAL A 462 24.96 16.41 -27.08
CA VAL A 462 24.41 17.40 -26.16
C VAL A 462 23.13 16.83 -25.55
N PRO A 463 22.98 16.74 -24.21
CA PRO A 463 21.77 16.20 -23.60
C PRO A 463 20.52 17.03 -23.96
N LEU A 464 19.36 16.40 -24.01
CA LEU A 464 18.09 17.03 -24.37
C LEU A 464 17.06 16.94 -23.24
N LEU A 465 16.28 18.01 -23.10
CA LEU A 465 15.06 18.01 -22.30
C LEU A 465 13.93 17.32 -23.08
N ARG A 466 12.93 16.82 -22.36
CA ARG A 466 11.65 16.42 -22.94
C ARG A 466 10.74 17.65 -23.03
N SER A 467 10.20 17.91 -24.23
CA SER A 467 9.22 18.96 -24.45
C SER A 467 7.95 18.71 -23.63
N GLN A 468 7.47 19.74 -22.96
CA GLN A 468 6.19 19.69 -22.26
C GLN A 468 5.04 19.70 -23.27
N ASN A 469 3.97 18.95 -22.96
CA ASN A 469 2.76 18.94 -23.78
C ASN A 469 1.79 20.00 -23.23
N THR A 470 1.70 21.14 -23.91
CA THR A 470 0.77 22.21 -23.56
C THR A 470 -0.31 22.29 -24.62
N GLY A 471 -1.55 21.93 -24.25
CA GLY A 471 -2.71 22.04 -25.14
C GLY A 471 -2.65 21.17 -26.41
N GLY A 472 -1.93 20.04 -26.38
CA GLY A 472 -1.78 19.15 -27.54
C GLY A 472 -0.62 19.49 -28.48
N SER A 473 0.23 20.46 -28.11
CA SER A 473 1.45 20.80 -28.85
C SER A 473 2.69 20.66 -27.96
N LEU A 474 3.77 20.13 -28.52
CA LEU A 474 5.07 20.08 -27.85
C LEU A 474 5.69 21.49 -27.85
N ALA A 475 5.94 22.03 -26.65
CA ALA A 475 6.65 23.29 -26.50
C ALA A 475 8.14 23.13 -26.87
N ALA A 476 8.71 24.14 -27.52
CA ALA A 476 10.12 24.16 -27.92
C ALA A 476 11.02 24.73 -26.81
N PHE A 477 12.27 24.28 -26.74
CA PHE A 477 13.32 24.80 -25.86
C PHE A 477 14.63 24.99 -26.64
N ASP A 478 15.55 25.79 -26.12
CA ASP A 478 16.78 26.14 -26.82
C ASP A 478 17.97 25.25 -26.40
N VAL A 479 18.80 24.90 -27.37
CA VAL A 479 20.13 24.30 -27.17
C VAL A 479 21.15 25.19 -27.88
N GLU A 480 22.17 25.65 -27.18
CA GLU A 480 23.23 26.47 -27.75
C GLU A 480 24.58 25.78 -27.67
N VAL A 481 25.36 25.86 -28.74
CA VAL A 481 26.77 25.42 -28.76
C VAL A 481 27.65 26.54 -29.28
N VAL A 482 28.82 26.69 -28.66
CA VAL A 482 29.84 27.65 -29.09
C VAL A 482 31.14 26.90 -29.35
N TYR A 483 31.72 27.12 -30.52
CA TYR A 483 32.97 26.48 -30.92
C TYR A 483 33.90 27.44 -31.64
N VAL A 484 35.19 27.10 -31.64
CA VAL A 484 36.24 27.87 -32.30
C VAL A 484 36.90 27.05 -33.38
N GLU A 485 37.19 27.72 -34.49
CA GLU A 485 37.96 27.18 -35.60
C GLU A 485 39.19 28.08 -35.85
N SER A 486 40.26 27.48 -36.37
CA SER A 486 41.43 28.21 -36.84
C SER A 486 41.67 27.87 -38.31
N SER A 487 41.59 28.88 -39.16
CA SER A 487 41.97 28.81 -40.58
C SER A 487 43.24 29.62 -40.83
N ASP A 488 43.73 29.60 -42.07
CA ASP A 488 44.84 30.44 -42.49
C ASP A 488 44.52 31.94 -42.30
N ALA A 489 45.56 32.71 -41.96
CA ALA A 489 45.47 34.15 -41.88
C ALA A 489 45.26 34.77 -43.27
N THR A 490 44.56 35.92 -43.31
CA THR A 490 44.41 36.69 -44.55
C THR A 490 45.78 37.09 -45.09
N ALA A 491 45.98 36.88 -46.40
CA ALA A 491 47.20 37.26 -47.10
C ALA A 491 47.51 38.76 -46.97
N ASP A 492 48.78 39.14 -47.01
CA ASP A 492 49.25 40.53 -46.81
C ASP A 492 48.67 41.53 -47.82
N ASN A 493 48.27 41.06 -49.01
CA ASN A 493 47.61 41.90 -50.01
C ASN A 493 46.18 42.34 -49.59
N GLY A 494 45.69 41.81 -48.46
CA GLY A 494 44.41 42.08 -47.84
C GLY A 494 43.22 41.45 -48.55
N ARG A 495 43.45 40.46 -49.43
CA ARG A 495 42.41 39.68 -50.13
C ARG A 495 42.37 38.26 -49.57
N GLY A 496 41.19 37.66 -49.58
CA GLY A 496 41.03 36.26 -49.19
C GLY A 496 39.66 35.71 -49.58
N HIS A 497 39.49 34.44 -49.27
CA HIS A 497 38.27 33.68 -49.45
C HIS A 497 37.80 33.19 -48.07
N PHE A 498 36.54 33.45 -47.75
CA PHE A 498 35.87 32.93 -46.57
C PHE A 498 35.09 31.68 -46.99
N SER A 499 35.27 30.58 -46.26
CA SER A 499 34.48 29.35 -46.41
C SER A 499 34.32 28.72 -45.03
N ALA A 500 33.09 28.44 -44.63
CA ALA A 500 32.75 27.85 -43.33
C ALA A 500 31.57 26.90 -43.44
N SER A 501 31.47 25.95 -42.50
CA SER A 501 30.32 25.09 -42.30
C SER A 501 29.76 25.18 -40.87
N LEU A 502 28.46 24.94 -40.71
CA LEU A 502 27.82 24.76 -39.40
C LEU A 502 27.92 23.30 -38.94
N PRO A 503 27.77 23.02 -37.63
CA PRO A 503 27.62 21.66 -37.17
C PRO A 503 26.38 21.01 -37.77
N LYS A 504 26.53 19.77 -38.20
CA LYS A 504 25.44 18.99 -38.79
C LYS A 504 24.69 18.20 -37.70
N PRO A 505 23.41 18.54 -37.41
CA PRO A 505 22.63 17.83 -36.41
C PRO A 505 22.03 16.51 -36.93
N ASP A 506 21.79 15.55 -36.05
CA ASP A 506 21.07 14.30 -36.35
C ASP A 506 19.53 14.47 -36.40
N ALA A 507 19.05 15.70 -36.58
CA ALA A 507 17.64 16.07 -36.64
C ALA A 507 17.41 17.17 -37.70
N PRO A 508 16.27 17.16 -38.41
CA PRO A 508 16.00 18.16 -39.44
C PRO A 508 15.72 19.54 -38.83
N SER A 509 16.13 20.58 -39.55
CA SER A 509 15.82 21.99 -39.28
C SER A 509 14.77 22.52 -40.23
N THR A 510 13.68 23.13 -39.74
CA THR A 510 12.68 23.75 -40.63
C THR A 510 13.13 25.11 -41.17
N TYR A 511 13.98 25.82 -40.43
CA TYR A 511 14.59 27.08 -40.87
C TYR A 511 16.04 27.16 -40.37
N VAL A 512 16.94 27.61 -41.23
CA VAL A 512 18.33 27.90 -40.89
C VAL A 512 18.62 29.35 -41.22
N ALA A 513 19.15 30.10 -40.25
CA ALA A 513 19.65 31.45 -40.42
C ALA A 513 21.11 31.52 -39.95
N TRP A 514 21.99 32.12 -40.74
CA TRP A 514 23.39 32.28 -40.41
C TRP A 514 23.84 33.70 -40.71
N THR A 515 24.25 34.42 -39.66
CA THR A 515 24.87 35.75 -39.77
C THR A 515 26.38 35.63 -39.60
N VAL A 516 27.13 36.04 -40.62
CA VAL A 516 28.60 36.13 -40.55
C VAL A 516 29.00 37.59 -40.36
N TYR A 517 29.62 37.90 -39.23
CA TYR A 517 30.15 39.23 -38.92
C TYR A 517 31.56 39.36 -39.49
N SER A 518 31.70 40.25 -40.47
CA SER A 518 32.99 40.51 -41.12
C SER A 518 33.72 41.68 -40.47
N PRO A 519 35.05 41.60 -40.26
CA PRO A 519 35.81 42.69 -39.66
C PRO A 519 35.57 44.03 -40.36
N GLU A 520 35.53 45.16 -39.64
CA GLU A 520 35.10 46.47 -40.15
C GLU A 520 35.80 46.95 -41.44
N ARG A 521 37.05 46.54 -41.68
CA ARG A 521 37.81 46.92 -42.89
C ARG A 521 37.60 45.98 -44.08
N ALA A 522 36.94 44.84 -43.87
CA ALA A 522 36.65 43.88 -44.92
C ALA A 522 35.54 44.40 -45.83
N LYS A 523 35.77 44.35 -47.15
CA LYS A 523 34.80 44.64 -48.19
C LYS A 523 34.50 43.35 -48.94
N ILE A 524 33.26 42.91 -48.83
CA ILE A 524 32.80 41.66 -49.45
C ILE A 524 32.45 41.90 -50.91
N ARG A 525 32.80 40.93 -51.76
CA ARG A 525 32.48 40.97 -53.17
C ARG A 525 31.05 40.47 -53.38
N LYS A 526 30.10 41.38 -53.64
CA LYS A 526 28.65 41.09 -53.78
C LYS A 526 28.24 39.95 -54.73
N ARG A 527 29.12 39.44 -55.59
CA ARG A 527 28.84 38.36 -56.56
C ARG A 527 29.65 37.09 -56.31
N SER A 528 30.29 36.96 -55.15
CA SER A 528 31.08 35.77 -54.79
C SER A 528 30.40 34.88 -53.76
N TYR A 529 29.15 35.15 -53.38
CA TYR A 529 28.43 34.32 -52.43
C TYR A 529 28.17 32.93 -53.03
N ASP A 530 28.57 31.88 -52.31
CA ASP A 530 28.36 30.48 -52.67
C ASP A 530 28.09 29.64 -51.41
N GLY A 531 27.79 28.36 -51.58
CA GLY A 531 27.46 27.41 -50.51
C GLY A 531 26.00 26.95 -50.52
N THR A 532 25.61 26.16 -49.51
CA THR A 532 24.26 25.57 -49.45
C THR A 532 23.20 26.50 -48.87
N LEU A 533 23.59 27.58 -48.18
CA LEU A 533 22.67 28.63 -47.74
C LEU A 533 22.67 29.80 -48.73
N ARG A 534 21.50 30.39 -48.93
CA ARG A 534 21.31 31.52 -49.84
C ARG A 534 21.63 32.83 -49.12
N HIS A 535 22.48 33.68 -49.71
CA HIS A 535 22.67 35.05 -49.26
C HIS A 535 21.38 35.88 -49.39
N VAL A 536 21.03 36.63 -48.35
CA VAL A 536 19.88 37.54 -48.31
C VAL A 536 20.29 38.92 -47.78
N GLU A 537 19.54 39.96 -48.17
CA GLU A 537 19.75 41.30 -47.62
C GLU A 537 19.23 41.41 -46.18
N PHE A 538 18.15 40.67 -45.88
CA PHE A 538 17.54 40.56 -44.56
C PHE A 538 17.02 39.14 -44.34
N LEU A 539 17.21 38.58 -43.15
CA LEU A 539 16.64 37.29 -42.74
C LEU A 539 15.10 37.32 -42.79
N SER A 540 14.50 36.25 -43.32
CA SER A 540 13.04 36.08 -43.36
C SER A 540 12.42 36.01 -41.96
N ASN A 541 13.17 35.54 -40.96
CA ASN A 541 12.81 35.60 -39.55
C ASN A 541 13.88 36.44 -38.80
N PRO A 542 13.61 37.71 -38.48
CA PRO A 542 14.62 38.59 -37.90
C PRO A 542 15.03 38.12 -36.51
N ILE A 543 16.33 38.28 -36.22
CA ILE A 543 16.91 37.96 -34.91
C ILE A 543 16.39 39.00 -33.88
N PRO A 544 15.73 38.59 -32.78
CA PRO A 544 15.27 39.49 -31.73
C PRO A 544 16.43 40.32 -31.15
N SER A 545 16.17 41.60 -30.85
CA SER A 545 17.16 42.53 -30.30
C SER A 545 17.73 42.09 -28.95
N GLU A 546 16.99 41.30 -28.18
CA GLU A 546 17.40 40.77 -26.87
C GLU A 546 18.58 39.80 -26.98
N ASP A 547 18.67 39.02 -28.07
CA ASP A 547 19.78 38.09 -28.31
C ASP A 547 21.10 38.82 -28.67
N TYR A 548 21.15 40.16 -28.75
CA TYR A 548 22.36 40.91 -29.17
C TYR A 548 23.36 41.21 -28.05
N TYR A 549 22.94 41.20 -26.76
CA TYR A 549 23.85 41.60 -25.66
C TYR A 549 23.76 40.76 -24.37
N TYR A 550 22.66 40.03 -24.09
CA TYR A 550 22.55 39.07 -22.98
C TYR A 550 21.44 38.05 -23.25
N ILE A 551 21.64 36.81 -22.80
CA ILE A 551 20.63 35.74 -22.85
C ILE A 551 19.73 35.86 -21.61
N GLU A 552 18.46 36.19 -21.80
CA GLU A 552 17.40 35.80 -20.86
C GLU A 552 16.21 35.28 -21.67
N THR A 553 16.44 34.23 -22.46
CA THR A 553 15.33 33.39 -22.97
C THR A 553 15.05 32.28 -21.96
N GLU A 554 14.74 32.65 -20.72
CA GLU A 554 14.20 31.71 -19.76
C GLU A 554 12.68 31.67 -19.92
N THR A 555 12.18 30.52 -20.36
CA THR A 555 10.89 30.06 -19.83
C THR A 555 11.21 29.46 -18.46
N PRO A 556 10.75 30.06 -17.33
CA PRO A 556 11.14 29.63 -15.98
C PRO A 556 10.94 28.13 -15.73
N GLU A 557 9.96 27.54 -16.41
CA GLU A 557 9.62 26.13 -16.37
C GLU A 557 10.77 25.22 -16.87
N TYR A 558 11.42 25.58 -17.98
CA TYR A 558 12.52 24.76 -18.53
C TYR A 558 13.82 24.94 -17.75
N ALA A 559 14.06 26.13 -17.18
CA ALA A 559 15.19 26.36 -16.27
C ALA A 559 15.06 25.50 -15.00
N GLN A 560 13.87 25.45 -14.40
CA GLN A 560 13.57 24.57 -13.27
C GLN A 560 13.69 23.08 -13.62
N GLN A 561 13.21 22.67 -14.80
CA GLN A 561 13.34 21.29 -15.27
C GLN A 561 14.81 20.90 -15.51
N ALA A 562 15.60 21.80 -16.08
CA ALA A 562 17.03 21.61 -16.25
C ALA A 562 17.76 21.51 -14.90
N MET A 563 17.36 22.30 -13.88
CA MET A 563 17.85 22.15 -12.51
C MET A 563 17.51 20.77 -11.93
N GLY A 564 16.25 20.33 -12.01
CA GLY A 564 15.83 19.03 -11.49
C GLY A 564 16.48 17.83 -12.20
N GLN A 565 16.67 17.89 -13.52
CA GLN A 565 17.40 16.85 -14.25
C GLN A 565 18.91 16.88 -13.96
N ALA A 566 19.49 18.04 -13.66
CA ALA A 566 20.89 18.11 -13.26
C ALA A 566 21.13 17.56 -11.85
N ASP A 567 20.25 17.85 -10.89
CA ASP A 567 20.34 17.35 -9.51
C ASP A 567 20.22 15.82 -9.43
N SER A 568 19.50 15.21 -10.38
CA SER A 568 19.42 13.76 -10.55
C SER A 568 20.55 13.15 -11.40
N GLY A 569 21.52 13.96 -11.83
CA GLY A 569 22.68 13.53 -12.62
C GLY A 569 22.44 13.37 -14.13
N GLY A 570 21.24 13.65 -14.61
CA GLY A 570 20.81 13.43 -16.01
C GLY A 570 21.44 14.38 -17.05
N LEU A 571 21.96 15.54 -16.64
CA LEU A 571 22.65 16.50 -17.52
C LEU A 571 24.19 16.49 -17.37
N GLY A 572 24.72 15.53 -16.59
CA GLY A 572 26.16 15.41 -16.30
C GLY A 572 26.68 16.37 -15.22
N SER A 573 27.59 15.91 -14.37
CA SER A 573 28.19 16.65 -13.25
C SER A 573 29.60 17.21 -13.55
N GLY A 574 29.77 17.80 -14.74
CA GLY A 574 31.04 18.44 -15.15
C GLY A 574 31.19 19.88 -14.64
N ALA A 575 32.42 20.36 -14.54
CA ALA A 575 32.71 21.76 -14.23
C ALA A 575 31.94 22.68 -15.19
N VAL A 576 31.20 23.66 -14.66
CA VAL A 576 30.35 24.56 -15.44
C VAL A 576 31.18 25.25 -16.52
N PRO A 577 30.91 25.02 -17.82
CA PRO A 577 31.57 25.75 -18.90
C PRO A 577 31.35 27.26 -18.72
N VAL A 578 32.40 28.06 -18.88
CA VAL A 578 32.29 29.52 -18.81
C VAL A 578 31.47 30.00 -20.01
N PRO A 579 30.38 30.78 -19.82
CA PRO A 579 29.62 31.32 -20.94
C PRO A 579 30.52 32.21 -21.80
N VAL A 580 30.58 31.93 -23.10
CA VAL A 580 31.41 32.68 -24.05
C VAL A 580 30.52 33.68 -24.79
N SER A 581 30.71 34.97 -24.53
CA SER A 581 30.06 36.01 -25.31
C SER A 581 30.82 36.25 -26.62
N LEU A 582 30.11 36.23 -27.74
CA LEU A 582 30.65 36.69 -29.03
C LEU A 582 30.74 38.22 -29.02
N PRO A 583 31.94 38.83 -29.16
CA PRO A 583 32.05 40.26 -29.41
C PRO A 583 31.56 40.54 -30.83
N ILE A 584 30.29 40.93 -30.97
CA ILE A 584 29.69 41.27 -32.26
C ILE A 584 30.25 42.63 -32.72
N GLN A 585 31.31 42.59 -33.53
CA GLN A 585 31.89 43.76 -34.20
C GLN A 585 32.01 43.47 -35.69
N GLY A 586 31.59 44.42 -36.54
CA GLY A 586 31.70 44.29 -37.99
C GLY A 586 30.39 44.41 -38.78
N GLU A 587 30.48 44.30 -40.10
CA GLU A 587 29.32 44.31 -40.99
C GLU A 587 28.70 42.90 -41.08
N PRO A 588 27.37 42.75 -40.84
CA PRO A 588 26.70 41.46 -40.94
C PRO A 588 26.48 41.04 -42.39
N VAL A 589 26.60 39.73 -42.64
CA VAL A 589 26.33 39.08 -43.92
C VAL A 589 25.37 37.94 -43.64
N GLU A 590 24.19 38.00 -44.24
CA GLU A 590 23.08 37.12 -43.86
C GLU A 590 22.85 36.04 -44.90
N PHE A 591 22.71 34.81 -44.41
CA PHE A 591 22.40 33.64 -45.20
C PHE A 591 21.25 32.88 -44.57
N GLU A 592 20.38 32.29 -45.39
CA GLU A 592 19.27 31.48 -44.91
C GLU A 592 18.99 30.27 -45.78
N LYS A 593 18.29 29.29 -45.20
CA LYS A 593 17.75 28.14 -45.91
C LYS A 593 16.42 27.71 -45.30
N LEU A 594 15.46 27.42 -46.17
CA LEU A 594 14.22 26.76 -45.80
C LEU A 594 14.45 25.26 -45.85
N LEU A 595 14.19 24.58 -44.74
CA LEU A 595 14.34 23.13 -44.57
C LEU A 595 15.76 22.57 -44.85
N ALA A 596 16.38 22.00 -43.82
CA ALA A 596 17.60 21.22 -43.92
C ALA A 596 17.37 19.86 -43.25
N LEU A 597 17.58 18.75 -43.97
CA LEU A 597 17.23 17.41 -43.48
C LEU A 597 18.45 16.62 -43.01
N ASP A 598 19.44 16.45 -43.88
CA ASP A 598 20.66 15.70 -43.64
C ASP A 598 21.74 16.14 -44.64
N GLU A 599 22.12 17.41 -44.57
CA GLU A 599 23.03 18.03 -45.54
C GLU A 599 24.01 19.00 -44.86
N ASP A 600 25.12 19.28 -45.54
CA ASP A 600 26.10 20.24 -45.05
C ASP A 600 25.57 21.67 -45.22
N LEU A 601 25.71 22.47 -44.17
CA LEU A 601 25.29 23.86 -44.12
C LEU A 601 26.52 24.74 -44.28
N THR A 602 26.75 25.28 -45.48
CA THR A 602 27.98 25.99 -45.86
C THR A 602 27.70 27.38 -46.41
N VAL A 603 28.64 28.30 -46.19
CA VAL A 603 28.65 29.63 -46.79
C VAL A 603 30.07 30.01 -47.21
N GLU A 604 30.18 30.65 -48.37
CA GLU A 604 31.45 31.09 -48.93
C GLU A 604 31.34 32.49 -49.56
N PHE A 605 32.43 33.27 -49.50
CA PHE A 605 32.56 34.55 -50.22
C PHE A 605 34.00 35.08 -50.29
N ASP A 606 34.29 35.85 -51.34
CA ASP A 606 35.54 36.61 -51.47
C ASP A 606 35.46 37.95 -50.72
N TYR A 607 36.57 38.34 -50.09
CA TYR A 607 36.72 39.63 -49.43
C TYR A 607 38.04 40.33 -49.79
N ARG A 608 38.08 41.65 -49.57
CA ARG A 608 39.28 42.50 -49.71
C ARG A 608 39.33 43.58 -48.64
N GLY A 609 40.48 44.23 -48.46
CA GLY A 609 40.60 45.43 -47.61
C GLY A 609 41.18 45.19 -46.22
N LEU A 610 41.49 43.94 -45.87
CA LEU A 610 42.15 43.56 -44.62
C LEU A 610 43.68 43.63 -44.72
N ARG A 611 44.20 44.77 -45.19
CA ARG A 611 45.65 45.04 -45.17
C ARG A 611 46.09 45.45 -43.77
N ASN A 612 47.37 45.20 -43.46
CA ASN A 612 47.99 45.71 -42.23
C ASN A 612 47.91 47.23 -42.13
#